data_AF-A0A3B9K8H7-F1
#
_entry.id   AF-A0A3B9K8H7-F1
#
_cell.length_a   1.000
_cell.length_b   1.000
_cell.length_c   1.000
_cell.angle_alpha   90.00
_cell.angle_beta   90.00
_cell.angle_gamma   90.00
#
_symmetry.space_group_name_H-M   'P 1'
#
loop_
_entity.id
_entity.type
_entity.pdbx_description
1 polymer ?
#
loop_
_entity_poly.entity_id
_entity_poly.type
_entity_poly.pdbx_seq_one_letter_code
_entity_poly.pdbx_strand_id
1 'polypeptide(L)'
;MSNEIIKKETSIPVISAHAEGDGIAVGYADSFAPTFNLFLPDGSRTASNQDYFNLIIGYDPFPSDHILVDPKRALTEYISDDVKERFAGWTPEKIAEIKKLPAIISCERDGTDGQQAVFAFIRDVKVQDNGIKVYYQKFFPIPFSFLSEHLTDLAMYLFELTRTHWTIKKIDLLEVMQEAGLFPGR
;
A
#
# COMPACT_ATOMS: atom_id res chain seq x y z
N MET A 1 -17.32 56.55 -20.08
CA MET A 1 -16.97 56.08 -18.72
C MET A 1 -17.02 54.57 -18.76
N SER A 2 -15.87 53.92 -18.93
CA SER A 2 -15.76 52.46 -19.06
C SER A 2 -14.68 52.02 -18.09
N ASN A 3 -15.06 51.22 -17.09
CA ASN A 3 -14.14 50.63 -16.13
C ASN A 3 -13.48 49.41 -16.75
N GLU A 4 -12.15 49.42 -16.83
CA GLU A 4 -11.32 48.26 -17.17
C GLU A 4 -11.12 47.40 -15.90
N ILE A 5 -11.37 46.10 -16.03
CA ILE A 5 -11.08 45.10 -15.01
C ILE A 5 -9.63 44.64 -15.21
N ILE A 6 -8.75 45.00 -14.28
CA ILE A 6 -7.36 44.51 -14.24
C ILE A 6 -7.38 43.05 -13.76
N LYS A 7 -7.02 42.13 -14.66
CA LYS A 7 -6.73 40.72 -14.34
C LYS A 7 -5.36 40.67 -13.65
N LYS A 8 -5.32 40.31 -12.37
CA LYS A 8 -4.07 39.94 -11.69
C LYS A 8 -3.64 38.56 -12.20
N GLU A 9 -2.52 38.50 -12.91
CA GLU A 9 -1.80 37.26 -13.17
C GLU A 9 -1.19 36.76 -11.86
N THR A 10 -1.63 35.59 -11.40
CA THR A 10 -0.99 34.88 -10.29
C THR A 10 0.11 34.01 -10.88
N SER A 11 1.35 34.50 -10.81
CA SER A 11 2.56 33.76 -11.17
C SER A 11 2.67 32.47 -10.36
N ILE A 12 2.77 31.34 -11.06
CA ILE A 12 3.10 30.03 -10.49
C ILE A 12 4.57 30.07 -10.04
N PRO A 13 4.91 29.66 -8.80
CA PRO A 13 6.30 29.60 -8.39
C PRO A 13 7.02 28.49 -9.16
N VAL A 14 8.11 28.85 -9.83
CA VAL A 14 9.06 27.92 -10.42
C VAL A 14 9.87 27.30 -9.28
N ILE A 15 9.74 26.00 -9.06
CA ILE A 15 10.56 25.26 -8.10
C ILE A 15 11.81 24.79 -8.84
N SER A 16 12.94 25.44 -8.61
CA SER A 16 14.26 24.91 -8.95
C SER A 16 14.64 23.85 -7.91
N ALA A 17 14.52 22.57 -8.28
CA ALA A 17 15.12 21.48 -7.53
C ALA A 17 16.58 21.33 -7.98
N HIS A 18 17.52 21.81 -7.15
CA HIS A 18 18.90 21.35 -7.22
C HIS A 18 18.97 20.00 -6.51
N ALA A 19 19.25 18.95 -7.27
CA ALA A 19 19.40 17.58 -6.76
C ALA A 19 20.86 17.33 -6.38
N GLU A 20 21.10 17.06 -5.11
CA GLU A 20 22.27 16.30 -4.64
C GLU A 20 21.84 15.49 -3.40
N GLY A 21 21.83 14.16 -3.52
CA GLY A 21 21.58 13.21 -2.44
C GLY A 21 20.26 12.44 -2.57
N ASP A 22 20.34 11.10 -2.51
CA ASP A 22 19.24 10.13 -2.44
C ASP A 22 18.29 10.41 -1.26
N GLY A 23 17.39 11.38 -1.41
CA GLY A 23 16.37 11.73 -0.42
C GLY A 23 14.97 11.65 -1.00
N ILE A 24 14.09 10.87 -0.39
CA ILE A 24 12.65 10.90 -0.65
C ILE A 24 12.13 12.30 -0.29
N ALA A 25 11.65 13.05 -1.28
CA ALA A 25 11.06 14.37 -1.06
C ALA A 25 9.56 14.24 -0.74
N VAL A 26 9.18 14.48 0.52
CA VAL A 26 7.78 14.62 0.92
C VAL A 26 7.41 16.11 0.86
N GLY A 27 6.67 16.51 -0.17
CA GLY A 27 6.14 17.86 -0.31
C GLY A 27 4.72 17.96 0.25
N TYR A 28 4.51 18.81 1.26
CA TYR A 28 3.19 19.12 1.80
C TYR A 28 2.56 20.27 0.98
N ALA A 29 1.37 20.03 0.41
CA ALA A 29 0.54 21.07 -0.18
C ALA A 29 -0.66 21.35 0.74
N ASP A 30 -0.77 22.59 1.21
CA ASP A 30 -1.90 23.11 2.00
C ASP A 30 -3.14 23.24 1.11
N SER A 31 -3.95 22.18 1.04
CA SER A 31 -5.31 22.24 0.51
C SER A 31 -6.10 21.02 0.95
N PHE A 32 -6.89 21.16 2.03
CA PHE A 32 -8.07 20.43 2.54
C PHE A 32 -8.49 19.04 1.98
N ALA A 33 -7.54 18.23 1.54
CA ALA A 33 -7.56 16.80 1.37
C ALA A 33 -6.08 16.38 1.28
N PRO A 34 -5.50 15.68 2.26
CA PRO A 34 -4.10 15.29 2.19
C PRO A 34 -3.95 14.27 1.06
N THR A 35 -3.69 14.75 -0.15
CA THR A 35 -3.32 13.90 -1.26
C THR A 35 -1.90 13.44 -1.00
N PHE A 36 -1.74 12.25 -0.44
CA PHE A 36 -0.43 11.62 -0.29
C PHE A 36 0.15 11.38 -1.69
N ASN A 37 1.06 12.26 -2.13
CA ASN A 37 1.78 12.08 -3.37
C ASN A 37 2.86 11.02 -3.15
N LEU A 38 2.47 9.75 -3.25
CA LEU A 38 3.45 8.67 -3.28
C LEU A 38 4.13 8.68 -4.65
N PHE A 39 5.40 9.08 -4.68
CA PHE A 39 6.23 8.97 -5.87
C PHE A 39 6.60 7.50 -6.05
N LEU A 40 5.93 6.83 -6.99
CA LEU A 40 6.30 5.48 -7.36
C LEU A 40 7.69 5.48 -8.04
N PRO A 41 8.43 4.35 -8.01
CA PRO A 41 9.76 4.24 -8.61
C PRO A 41 9.82 4.56 -10.11
N ASP A 42 8.68 4.52 -10.80
CA ASP A 42 8.54 4.87 -12.22
C ASP A 42 8.25 6.37 -12.45
N GLY A 43 8.27 7.19 -11.40
CA GLY A 43 7.97 8.63 -11.47
C GLY A 43 6.49 8.96 -11.66
N SER A 44 5.60 7.96 -11.67
CA SER A 44 4.17 8.19 -11.75
C SER A 44 3.61 8.66 -10.40
N ARG A 45 2.76 9.68 -10.46
CA ARG A 45 1.88 10.06 -9.35
C ARG A 45 0.62 9.25 -9.49
N THR A 46 0.45 8.22 -8.67
CA THR A 46 -0.87 7.61 -8.52
C THR A 46 -1.68 8.50 -7.59
N ALA A 47 -2.82 9.00 -8.06
CA ALA A 47 -3.98 9.05 -7.19
C ALA A 47 -4.23 7.59 -6.81
N SER A 48 -3.66 7.14 -5.68
CA SER A 48 -3.83 5.75 -5.26
C SER A 48 -5.33 5.48 -5.22
N ASN A 49 -5.77 4.32 -5.69
CA ASN A 49 -7.10 3.84 -5.34
C ASN A 49 -7.08 3.69 -3.82
N GLN A 50 -7.45 4.78 -3.14
CA GLN A 50 -7.33 4.94 -1.70
C GLN A 50 -8.19 3.90 -0.99
N ASP A 51 -9.21 3.35 -1.64
CA ASP A 51 -10.13 2.45 -0.96
C ASP A 51 -9.63 1.01 -0.78
N TYR A 52 -8.43 0.61 -1.26
CA TYR A 52 -8.01 -0.79 -1.19
C TYR A 52 -6.52 -0.99 -0.89
N PHE A 53 -6.21 -2.07 -0.16
CA PHE A 53 -4.83 -2.51 0.06
C PHE A 53 -4.67 -4.03 0.03
N ASN A 54 -3.47 -4.51 -0.32
CA ASN A 54 -3.07 -5.91 -0.24
C ASN A 54 -2.60 -6.25 1.18
N LEU A 55 -3.16 -7.31 1.77
CA LEU A 55 -2.64 -7.91 2.99
C LEU A 55 -2.06 -9.28 2.66
N ILE A 56 -0.76 -9.46 2.90
CA ILE A 56 -0.09 -10.74 2.72
C ILE A 56 0.56 -11.16 4.04
N ILE A 57 0.01 -12.20 4.65
CA ILE A 57 0.63 -12.89 5.79
C ILE A 57 1.31 -14.14 5.24
N GLY A 58 2.61 -14.28 5.50
CA GLY A 58 3.46 -15.27 4.89
C GLY A 58 4.27 -16.11 5.85
N TYR A 59 4.75 -17.26 5.37
CA TYR A 59 5.81 -17.98 6.03
C TYR A 59 7.15 -17.34 5.64
N ASP A 60 7.77 -16.61 6.58
CA ASP A 60 9.09 -15.99 6.45
C ASP A 60 9.29 -15.16 5.16
N PRO A 61 8.55 -14.05 4.98
CA PRO A 61 8.61 -13.27 3.74
C PRO A 61 9.94 -12.52 3.56
N PHE A 62 10.64 -12.19 4.65
CA PHE A 62 11.68 -11.16 4.66
C PHE A 62 13.05 -11.53 4.07
N PRO A 63 13.52 -12.80 4.05
CA PRO A 63 14.80 -13.17 3.44
C PRO A 63 14.84 -12.99 1.92
N SER A 64 13.68 -12.83 1.29
CA SER A 64 13.56 -12.71 -0.17
C SER A 64 12.88 -11.40 -0.58
N ASP A 65 12.78 -11.21 -1.90
CA ASP A 65 12.02 -10.13 -2.55
C ASP A 65 10.64 -10.60 -3.06
N HIS A 66 10.30 -11.85 -2.73
CA HIS A 66 9.06 -12.49 -3.13
C HIS A 66 8.53 -13.43 -2.05
N ILE A 67 7.26 -13.77 -2.19
CA ILE A 67 6.56 -14.74 -1.35
C ILE A 67 5.76 -15.69 -2.24
N LEU A 68 5.69 -16.96 -1.84
CA LEU A 68 4.84 -17.97 -2.48
C LEU A 68 3.57 -18.14 -1.64
N VAL A 69 2.40 -17.99 -2.26
CA VAL A 69 1.09 -18.15 -1.62
C VAL A 69 0.35 -19.32 -2.24
N ASP A 70 -0.29 -20.15 -1.41
CA ASP A 70 -1.16 -21.23 -1.87
C ASP A 70 -2.37 -20.65 -2.64
N PRO A 71 -2.65 -21.11 -3.88
CA PRO A 71 -3.80 -20.65 -4.66
C PRO A 71 -5.15 -20.78 -3.95
N LYS A 72 -5.29 -21.75 -3.03
CA LYS A 72 -6.50 -21.94 -2.23
C LYS A 72 -6.68 -20.87 -1.15
N ARG A 73 -5.64 -20.06 -0.86
CA ARG A 73 -5.61 -19.02 0.18
C ARG A 73 -5.24 -17.63 -0.35
N ALA A 74 -5.10 -17.49 -1.66
CA ALA A 74 -4.81 -16.22 -2.32
C ALA A 74 -6.09 -15.66 -2.94
N LEU A 75 -6.60 -14.57 -2.39
CA LEU A 75 -7.83 -13.88 -2.81
C LEU A 75 -9.09 -14.79 -2.76
N THR A 76 -9.11 -15.73 -1.82
CA THR A 76 -10.18 -16.72 -1.65
C THR A 76 -10.90 -16.60 -0.31
N GLU A 77 -10.15 -16.36 0.76
CA GLU A 77 -10.59 -16.22 2.16
C GLU A 77 -10.34 -14.79 2.67
N TYR A 78 -11.09 -14.37 3.69
CA TYR A 78 -11.00 -13.04 4.33
C TYR A 78 -11.14 -11.84 3.38
N ILE A 79 -11.87 -12.05 2.28
CA ILE A 79 -12.13 -11.10 1.20
C ILE A 79 -13.65 -10.99 1.04
N SER A 80 -14.18 -9.79 0.86
CA SER A 80 -15.62 -9.62 0.57
C SER A 80 -15.94 -10.00 -0.86
N ASP A 81 -17.21 -10.33 -1.13
CA ASP A 81 -17.62 -10.82 -2.45
C ASP A 81 -17.40 -9.78 -3.56
N ASP A 82 -17.63 -8.49 -3.29
CA ASP A 82 -17.39 -7.40 -4.24
C ASP A 82 -15.91 -7.22 -4.57
N VAL A 83 -15.04 -7.32 -3.56
CA VAL A 83 -13.57 -7.25 -3.74
C VAL A 83 -13.08 -8.47 -4.49
N LYS A 84 -13.62 -9.65 -4.16
CA LYS A 84 -13.27 -10.92 -4.81
C LYS A 84 -13.66 -10.90 -6.29
N GLU A 85 -14.87 -10.46 -6.63
CA GLU A 85 -15.29 -10.33 -8.03
C GLU A 85 -14.36 -9.41 -8.82
N ARG A 86 -13.96 -8.29 -8.22
CA ARG A 86 -13.06 -7.32 -8.86
C ARG A 86 -11.65 -7.87 -9.08
N PHE A 87 -11.01 -8.39 -8.02
CA PHE A 87 -9.58 -8.68 -8.05
C PHE A 87 -9.23 -10.17 -8.22
N ALA A 88 -10.10 -11.10 -7.82
CA ALA A 88 -9.81 -12.53 -7.97
C ALA A 88 -9.93 -12.95 -9.45
N GLY A 89 -9.02 -13.79 -9.93
CA GLY A 89 -9.08 -14.34 -11.30
C GLY A 89 -7.80 -14.25 -12.13
N TRP A 90 -6.70 -13.75 -11.57
CA TRP A 90 -5.33 -13.82 -12.12
C TRP A 90 -5.17 -13.44 -13.61
N THR A 91 -6.06 -12.61 -14.16
CA THR A 91 -5.89 -12.09 -15.52
C THR A 91 -4.86 -10.96 -15.51
N PRO A 92 -4.20 -10.68 -16.65
CA PRO A 92 -3.23 -9.58 -16.73
C PRO A 92 -3.80 -8.24 -16.27
N GLU A 93 -5.06 -7.97 -16.57
CA GLU A 93 -5.76 -6.73 -16.21
C GLU A 93 -5.95 -6.63 -14.70
N LYS A 94 -6.41 -7.70 -14.05
CA LYS A 94 -6.59 -7.74 -12.59
C LYS A 94 -5.26 -7.64 -11.87
N ILE A 95 -4.21 -8.32 -12.35
CA ILE A 95 -2.85 -8.21 -11.80
C ILE A 95 -2.34 -6.77 -11.93
N ALA A 96 -2.61 -6.09 -13.06
CA ALA A 96 -2.22 -4.70 -13.24
C ALA A 96 -2.94 -3.74 -12.27
N GLU A 97 -4.19 -4.01 -11.88
CA GLU A 97 -4.87 -3.26 -10.81
C GLU A 97 -4.28 -3.56 -9.43
N ILE A 98 -4.09 -4.83 -9.10
CA ILE A 98 -3.53 -5.29 -7.82
C ILE A 98 -2.18 -4.64 -7.52
N LYS A 99 -1.32 -4.51 -8.54
CA LYS A 99 0.01 -3.89 -8.44
C LYS A 99 0.00 -2.41 -8.07
N LYS A 100 -1.12 -1.72 -8.28
CA LYS A 100 -1.28 -0.29 -7.95
C LYS A 100 -1.70 -0.07 -6.49
N LEU A 101 -2.11 -1.12 -5.80
CA LEU A 101 -2.57 -1.02 -4.42
C LEU A 101 -1.37 -1.06 -3.46
N PRO A 102 -1.40 -0.28 -2.37
CA PRO A 102 -0.43 -0.43 -1.29
C PRO A 102 -0.53 -1.83 -0.68
N ALA A 103 0.53 -2.29 -0.04
CA ALA A 103 0.58 -3.61 0.57
C ALA A 103 1.17 -3.57 1.98
N ILE A 104 0.60 -4.37 2.87
CA ILE A 104 1.27 -4.82 4.10
C ILE A 104 1.70 -6.27 3.90
N ILE A 105 2.97 -6.53 4.19
CA ILE A 105 3.56 -7.86 4.14
C ILE A 105 4.15 -8.18 5.51
N SER A 106 3.75 -9.31 6.08
CA SER A 106 4.22 -9.76 7.39
C SER A 106 4.41 -11.27 7.45
N CYS A 107 5.21 -11.75 8.40
CA CYS A 107 5.12 -13.14 8.84
C CYS A 107 3.84 -13.37 9.67
N GLU A 108 3.45 -14.63 9.82
CA GLU A 108 2.48 -15.04 10.85
C GLU A 108 2.94 -14.57 12.24
N ARG A 109 1.98 -14.26 13.11
CA ARG A 109 2.23 -13.81 14.48
C ARG A 109 3.10 -14.84 15.21
N ASP A 110 4.27 -14.40 15.67
CA ASP A 110 5.21 -15.26 16.41
C ASP A 110 5.11 -15.07 17.93
N GLY A 111 4.36 -14.06 18.38
CA GLY A 111 4.14 -13.75 19.80
C GLY A 111 5.25 -12.89 20.43
N THR A 112 6.16 -12.33 19.63
CA THR A 112 7.23 -11.45 20.09
C THR A 112 6.88 -9.98 19.89
N ASP A 113 7.26 -9.14 20.85
CA ASP A 113 7.00 -7.69 20.81
C ASP A 113 7.81 -6.96 19.73
N GLY A 114 8.89 -7.59 19.25
CA GLY A 114 9.77 -7.03 18.22
C GLY A 114 9.35 -7.33 16.78
N GLN A 115 8.30 -8.14 16.58
CA GLN A 115 7.85 -8.54 15.25
C GLN A 115 7.56 -7.30 14.38
N GLN A 116 8.00 -7.34 13.13
CA GLN A 116 7.80 -6.27 12.16
C GLN A 116 6.94 -6.77 11.00
N ALA A 117 6.14 -5.87 10.45
CA ALA A 117 5.59 -5.97 9.12
C ALA A 117 6.27 -4.91 8.23
N VAL A 118 5.95 -4.90 6.94
CA VAL A 118 6.54 -3.98 5.98
C VAL A 118 5.46 -3.36 5.11
N PHE A 119 5.53 -2.04 4.97
CA PHE A 119 4.80 -1.31 3.93
C PHE A 119 5.52 -1.50 2.58
N ALA A 120 4.76 -1.92 1.57
CA ALA A 120 5.29 -2.37 0.29
C ALA A 120 4.35 -2.06 -0.88
N PHE A 121 4.86 -2.28 -2.10
CA PHE A 121 4.06 -2.40 -3.32
C PHE A 121 4.39 -3.69 -4.05
N ILE A 122 3.38 -4.31 -4.68
CA ILE A 122 3.58 -5.50 -5.49
C ILE A 122 4.17 -5.10 -6.85
N ARG A 123 5.32 -5.68 -7.19
CA ARG A 123 6.03 -5.45 -8.47
C ARG A 123 5.57 -6.41 -9.56
N ASP A 124 5.34 -7.68 -9.21
CA ASP A 124 4.98 -8.71 -10.19
C ASP A 124 4.25 -9.87 -9.51
N VAL A 125 3.41 -10.56 -10.28
CA VAL A 125 2.68 -11.75 -9.82
C VAL A 125 2.81 -12.83 -10.88
N LYS A 126 3.33 -13.99 -10.50
CA LYS A 126 3.46 -15.16 -11.38
C LYS A 126 2.66 -16.32 -10.83
N VAL A 127 1.62 -16.72 -11.56
CA VAL A 127 0.86 -17.95 -11.26
C VAL A 127 1.63 -19.14 -11.80
N GLN A 128 1.87 -20.13 -10.94
CA GLN A 128 2.66 -21.33 -11.23
C GLN A 128 1.97 -22.57 -10.64
N ASP A 129 2.40 -23.76 -11.05
CA ASP A 129 1.85 -25.02 -10.56
C ASP A 129 2.04 -25.22 -9.06
N ASN A 130 3.13 -24.68 -8.50
CA ASN A 130 3.45 -24.76 -7.07
C ASN A 130 2.91 -23.57 -6.25
N GLY A 131 2.18 -22.64 -6.88
CA GLY A 131 1.51 -21.54 -6.19
C GLY A 131 1.62 -20.20 -6.91
N ILE A 132 1.25 -19.14 -6.20
CA ILE A 132 1.30 -17.78 -6.73
C ILE A 132 2.50 -17.06 -6.13
N LYS A 133 3.47 -16.75 -6.98
CA LYS A 133 4.70 -16.07 -6.61
C LYS A 133 4.51 -14.56 -6.73
N VAL A 134 4.51 -13.86 -5.60
CA VAL A 134 4.30 -12.42 -5.51
C VAL A 134 5.63 -11.74 -5.24
N TYR A 135 6.11 -10.93 -6.18
CA TYR A 135 7.29 -10.09 -6.02
C TYR A 135 6.87 -8.72 -5.53
N TYR A 136 7.63 -8.15 -4.60
CA TYR A 136 7.29 -6.88 -3.99
C TYR A 136 8.51 -5.99 -3.80
N GLN A 137 8.27 -4.72 -3.53
CA GLN A 137 9.26 -3.73 -3.15
C GLN A 137 8.91 -3.20 -1.76
N LYS A 138 9.87 -3.32 -0.85
CA LYS A 138 9.78 -2.85 0.53
C LYS A 138 10.09 -1.36 0.57
N PHE A 139 9.35 -0.59 1.36
CA PHE A 139 9.61 0.84 1.55
C PHE A 139 10.10 1.12 2.97
N PHE A 140 9.30 0.81 3.98
CA PHE A 140 9.70 0.97 5.39
C PHE A 140 9.04 -0.09 6.29
N PRO A 141 9.69 -0.47 7.40
CA PRO A 141 9.10 -1.37 8.37
C PRO A 141 7.98 -0.66 9.14
N ILE A 142 6.97 -1.42 9.54
CA ILE A 142 5.94 -1.00 10.48
C ILE A 142 5.90 -2.00 11.65
N PRO A 143 5.70 -1.54 12.90
CA PRO A 143 5.54 -2.45 14.02
C PRO A 143 4.40 -3.44 13.77
N PHE A 144 4.58 -4.72 14.08
CA PHE A 144 3.48 -5.69 13.98
C PHE A 144 2.33 -5.34 14.94
N SER A 145 2.63 -4.66 16.05
CA SER A 145 1.62 -4.16 16.99
C SER A 145 0.54 -3.32 16.31
N PHE A 146 0.90 -2.52 15.30
CA PHE A 146 -0.06 -1.75 14.49
C PHE A 146 -1.17 -2.64 13.91
N LEU A 147 -0.82 -3.78 13.32
CA LEU A 147 -1.82 -4.73 12.79
C LEU A 147 -2.73 -5.29 13.88
N SER A 148 -2.19 -5.51 15.07
CA SER A 148 -2.93 -6.08 16.20
C SER A 148 -3.83 -5.07 16.92
N GLU A 149 -3.42 -3.81 16.97
CA GLU A 149 -4.13 -2.72 17.62
C GLU A 149 -5.24 -2.15 16.72
N HIS A 150 -5.05 -2.20 15.40
CA HIS A 150 -5.97 -1.65 14.40
C HIS A 150 -6.74 -2.73 13.62
N LEU A 151 -7.03 -3.88 14.25
CA LEU A 151 -7.78 -4.97 13.60
C LEU A 151 -9.11 -4.49 13.00
N THR A 152 -9.89 -3.71 13.75
CA THR A 152 -11.18 -3.18 13.29
C THR A 152 -10.99 -2.20 12.14
N ASP A 153 -10.05 -1.26 12.27
CA ASP A 153 -9.81 -0.21 11.27
C ASP A 153 -9.31 -0.78 9.95
N LEU A 154 -8.57 -1.90 10.00
CA LEU A 154 -8.07 -2.62 8.84
C LEU A 154 -9.03 -3.70 8.32
N ALA A 155 -10.22 -3.84 8.89
CA ALA A 155 -11.20 -4.89 8.59
C ALA A 155 -10.59 -6.31 8.66
N MET A 156 -9.81 -6.56 9.70
CA MET A 156 -9.09 -7.80 9.97
C MET A 156 -9.67 -8.58 11.15
N TYR A 157 -9.69 -9.90 11.04
CA TYR A 157 -9.96 -10.84 12.12
C TYR A 157 -8.67 -11.34 12.76
N LEU A 158 -8.71 -11.70 14.05
CA LEU A 158 -7.53 -12.17 14.78
C LEU A 158 -6.86 -13.39 14.12
N PHE A 159 -7.64 -14.30 13.54
CA PHE A 159 -7.14 -15.50 12.88
C PHE A 159 -6.38 -15.22 11.58
N GLU A 160 -6.56 -14.05 10.96
CA GLU A 160 -5.79 -13.63 9.78
C GLU A 160 -4.31 -13.46 10.13
N LEU A 161 -4.01 -12.99 11.35
CA LEU A 161 -2.63 -12.76 11.79
C LEU A 161 -1.84 -14.04 12.02
N THR A 162 -2.50 -15.17 12.22
CA THR A 162 -1.88 -16.46 12.58
C THR A 162 -1.92 -17.46 11.42
N ARG A 163 -2.20 -17.01 10.20
CA ARG A 163 -2.41 -17.90 9.07
C ARG A 163 -1.87 -17.28 7.79
N THR A 164 -1.05 -18.03 7.07
CA THR A 164 -0.55 -17.64 5.77
C THR A 164 -1.69 -17.55 4.76
N HIS A 165 -1.90 -16.36 4.21
CA HIS A 165 -2.92 -16.04 3.22
C HIS A 165 -2.60 -14.72 2.50
N TRP A 166 -3.27 -14.48 1.39
CA TRP A 166 -3.30 -13.17 0.73
C TRP A 166 -4.75 -12.75 0.53
N THR A 167 -5.09 -11.57 1.00
CA THR A 167 -6.39 -10.93 0.77
C THR A 167 -6.22 -9.47 0.32
N ILE A 168 -7.30 -8.88 -0.17
CA ILE A 168 -7.41 -7.44 -0.42
C ILE A 168 -8.53 -6.92 0.46
N LYS A 169 -8.25 -5.83 1.17
CA LYS A 169 -9.22 -5.16 2.03
C LYS A 169 -9.68 -3.86 1.38
N LYS A 170 -10.95 -3.52 1.55
CA LYS A 170 -11.54 -2.28 1.10
C LYS A 170 -11.45 -1.20 2.18
N ILE A 171 -10.23 -0.73 2.43
CA ILE A 171 -9.87 0.25 3.45
C ILE A 171 -8.79 1.18 2.89
N ASP A 172 -8.85 2.46 3.23
CA ASP A 172 -7.73 3.39 3.03
C ASP A 172 -6.63 3.15 4.05
N LEU A 173 -5.69 2.31 3.65
CA LEU A 173 -4.53 1.99 4.45
C LEU A 173 -3.69 3.25 4.76
N LEU A 174 -3.58 4.19 3.83
CA LEU A 174 -2.73 5.36 4.04
C LEU A 174 -3.35 6.28 5.10
N GLU A 175 -4.67 6.44 5.08
CA GLU A 175 -5.42 7.16 6.11
C GLU A 175 -5.20 6.52 7.49
N VAL A 176 -5.43 5.21 7.62
CA VAL A 176 -5.23 4.47 8.90
C VAL A 176 -3.79 4.60 9.40
N MET A 177 -2.80 4.45 8.51
CA MET A 177 -1.38 4.61 8.86
C MET A 177 -1.04 6.05 9.29
N GLN A 178 -1.68 7.05 8.70
CA GLN A 178 -1.48 8.47 9.02
C GLN A 178 -2.04 8.81 10.41
N GLU A 179 -3.24 8.32 10.72
CA GLU A 179 -3.87 8.47 12.02
C GLU A 179 -3.05 7.79 13.12
N ALA A 180 -2.48 6.62 12.83
CA ALA A 180 -1.57 5.89 13.72
C ALA A 180 -0.16 6.51 13.82
N GLY A 181 0.16 7.54 13.02
CA GLY A 181 1.46 8.23 13.07
C GLY A 181 2.64 7.40 12.53
N LEU A 182 2.40 6.48 11.59
CA LEU A 182 3.44 5.57 11.07
C LEU A 182 4.36 6.17 10.00
N PHE A 183 4.02 7.33 9.43
CA PHE A 183 4.86 7.93 8.39
C PHE A 183 6.10 8.61 9.00
N PRO A 184 7.30 8.29 8.51
CA PRO A 184 8.53 8.91 9.01
C PRO A 184 8.55 10.41 8.70
N GLY A 185 8.85 11.24 9.70
CA GLY A 185 8.98 12.70 9.55
C GLY A 185 7.94 13.56 10.27
N ARG A 186 7.20 12.98 11.23
CA ARG A 186 6.46 13.76 12.23
C ARG A 186 7.34 14.15 13.41
#